data_AF-A0A6B1HVB8-F1
#
_entry.id   AF-A0A6B1HVB8-F1
#
_cell.length_a   1.000
_cell.length_b   1.000
_cell.length_c   1.000
_cell.angle_alpha   90.00
_cell.angle_beta   90.00
_cell.angle_gamma   90.00
#
_symmetry.space_group_name_H-M   'P 1'
#
loop_
_entity.id
_entity.type
_entity.pdbx_description
1 polymer ?
#
loop_
_entity_poly.entity_id
_entity_poly.type
_entity_poly.pdbx_seq_one_letter_code
_entity_poly.pdbx_strand_id
1 'polypeptide(L)' 'MVQFGYHLKAARLESGLTQADVANRLGVSKGYISRLESGKARPAEATVRRI' A
#
# COMPACT_ATOMS: atom_id res chain seq x y z
N MET A 1 -3.55 9.67 -9.02
CA MET A 1 -3.90 8.53 -8.13
C MET A 1 -3.29 7.20 -8.56
N VAL A 2 -3.05 6.97 -9.86
CA VAL A 2 -2.36 5.76 -10.36
C VAL A 2 -0.90 5.69 -9.90
N GLN A 3 -0.24 6.85 -9.79
CA GLN A 3 1.19 6.94 -9.48
C GLN A 3 1.54 6.50 -8.05
N PHE A 4 0.75 6.88 -7.03
CA PHE A 4 1.01 6.46 -5.64
C PHE A 4 0.91 4.93 -5.47
N GLY A 5 -0.16 4.31 -5.97
CA GLY A 5 -0.34 2.86 -5.89
C GLY A 5 0.78 2.11 -6.61
N TYR A 6 1.25 2.63 -7.74
CA TYR A 6 2.40 2.09 -8.46
C TYR A 6 3.69 2.17 -7.64
N HIS A 7 4.02 3.34 -7.07
CA HIS A 7 5.22 3.50 -6.24
C HIS A 7 5.18 2.65 -4.97
N LEU A 8 4.02 2.55 -4.32
CA LEU A 8 3.83 1.65 -3.17
C LEU A 8 4.12 0.20 -3.54
N LYS A 9 3.58 -0.26 -4.68
CA LYS A 9 3.82 -1.62 -5.19
C LYS A 9 5.30 -1.85 -5.50
N ALA A 10 5.96 -0.88 -6.14
CA ALA A 10 7.38 -0.97 -6.49
C ALA A 10 8.25 -1.08 -5.23
N ALA A 11 8.11 -0.14 -4.29
CA ALA A 11 8.87 -0.14 -3.03
C ALA A 11 8.64 -1.43 -2.21
N ARG A 12 7.39 -1.93 -2.20
CA ARG A 12 7.06 -3.20 -1.55
C ARG A 12 7.83 -4.37 -2.17
N LEU A 13 7.87 -4.46 -3.50
CA LEU A 13 8.56 -5.55 -4.21
C LEU A 13 10.08 -5.46 -4.07
N GLU A 14 10.65 -4.26 -4.15
CA GLU A 14 12.08 -4.00 -3.90
C GLU A 14 12.49 -4.41 -2.48
N SER A 15 11.57 -4.28 -1.53
CA SER A 15 11.78 -4.70 -0.14
C SER A 15 11.49 -6.19 0.12
N GLY A 16 11.11 -6.96 -0.89
CA GLY A 16 10.76 -8.38 -0.75
C GLY A 16 9.50 -8.65 0.09
N LEU A 17 8.64 -7.64 0.27
CA LEU A 17 7.47 -7.72 1.15
C LEU A 17 6.22 -8.19 0.39
N THR A 18 5.35 -8.91 1.08
CA THR A 18 4.00 -9.21 0.60
C THR A 18 3.04 -8.06 0.92
N GLN A 19 1.88 -8.02 0.25
CA GLN A 19 0.82 -7.06 0.61
C GLN A 19 0.33 -7.24 2.05
N ALA A 20 0.42 -8.46 2.60
CA ALA A 20 0.04 -8.75 3.97
C ALA A 20 1.06 -8.17 4.98
N ASP A 21 2.35 -8.21 4.66
CA ASP A 21 3.39 -7.62 5.50
C ASP A 21 3.22 -6.10 5.62
N VAL A 22 2.97 -5.43 4.50
CA VAL A 22 2.68 -3.99 4.48
C VAL A 22 1.39 -3.68 5.24
N ALA A 23 0.34 -4.49 5.05
CA ALA A 23 -0.92 -4.33 5.76
C ALA A 23 -0.75 -4.43 7.28
N ASN A 24 0.01 -5.43 7.74
CA ASN A 24 0.31 -5.65 9.17
C ASN A 24 1.10 -4.47 9.76
N ARG A 25 2.12 -3.97 9.05
CA ARG A 25 2.91 -2.81 9.49
C ARG A 25 2.07 -1.54 9.59
N LEU A 26 1.11 -1.34 8.69
CA LEU A 26 0.26 -0.15 8.64
C LEU A 26 -1.02 -0.26 9.48
N GLY A 27 -1.31 -1.43 10.05
CA GLY A 27 -2.53 -1.70 10.81
C GLY A 27 -3.79 -1.65 9.96
N VAL A 28 -3.71 -2.09 8.70
CA VAL A 28 -4.81 -2.09 7.72
C VAL A 28 -5.04 -3.49 7.15
N SER A 29 -6.08 -3.68 6.34
CA SER A 29 -6.32 -4.97 5.69
C SER A 29 -5.46 -5.16 4.44
N LYS A 30 -5.09 -6.41 4.12
CA LYS A 30 -4.45 -6.77 2.84
C LYS A 30 -5.28 -6.27 1.64
N GLY A 31 -6.60 -6.41 1.71
CA GLY A 31 -7.52 -5.95 0.67
C GLY A 31 -7.43 -4.45 0.42
N TYR A 32 -7.21 -3.66 1.48
CA TYR A 32 -6.97 -2.23 1.37
C TYR A 32 -5.67 -1.91 0.62
N ILE A 33 -4.56 -2.61 0.92
CA ILE A 33 -3.29 -2.48 0.19
C ILE A 33 -3.46 -2.85 -1.29
N SER A 34 -4.17 -3.95 -1.59
CA SER A 34 -4.44 -4.36 -2.98
C SER A 34 -5.22 -3.31 -3.77
N ARG A 35 -6.26 -2.71 -3.15
CA ARG A 35 -7.02 -1.62 -3.78
C ARG A 35 -6.18 -0.35 -3.96
N LEU A 36 -5.28 -0.06 -3.03
CA LEU A 36 -4.32 1.05 -3.14
C LEU A 36 -3.37 0.85 -4.31
N GLU A 37 -2.70 -0.30 -4.38
CA GLU A 37 -1.74 -0.61 -5.44
C GLU A 37 -2.38 -0.66 -6.84
N SER A 38 -3.66 -1.02 -6.91
CA SER A 38 -4.44 -1.01 -8.17
C SER A 38 -5.10 0.34 -8.49
N GLY A 39 -4.90 1.37 -7.65
CA GLY A 39 -5.51 2.69 -7.83
C GLY A 39 -7.03 2.74 -7.60
N LYS A 40 -7.62 1.65 -7.10
CA LYS A 40 -9.06 1.51 -6.80
C LYS A 40 -9.45 2.07 -5.42
N ALA A 41 -8.50 2.56 -4.64
CA ALA A 41 -8.73 3.25 -3.39
C ALA A 41 -7.82 4.47 -3.26
N ARG A 42 -8.34 5.53 -2.63
CA ARG A 42 -7.52 6.65 -2.16
C ARG A 42 -6.84 6.26 -0.84
N PRO A 43 -5.55 6.59 -0.65
CA PRO A 43 -4.91 6.42 0.64
C PRO A 43 -5.58 7.36 1.64
N ALA A 44 -5.89 6.84 2.83
CA ALA A 44 -6.24 7.66 3.97
C ALA A 44 -4.99 8.44 4.39
N GLU A 45 -5.15 9.66 4.90
CA GLU A 45 -4.02 10.45 5.39
C GLU A 45 -3.15 9.69 6.40
N ALA A 46 -3.79 8.91 7.28
CA ALA A 46 -3.10 8.07 8.24
C ALA A 46 -2.18 7.02 7.59
N THR A 47 -2.53 6.52 6.41
CA THR A 47 -1.71 5.57 5.64
C THR A 47 -0.53 6.28 4.99
N VAL A 48 -0.73 7.50 4.46
CA VAL A 48 0.35 8.29 3.84
C VAL A 48 1.40 8.69 4.87
N ARG A 49 1.01 9.02 6.11
CA ARG A 49 1.95 9.41 7.18
C ARG A 49 2.79 8.26 7.75
N ARG A 50 2.46 7.01 7.44
CA ARG A 50 3.09 5.81 8.03
C ARG A 50 4.00 5.05 7.05
N ILE A 51 4.09 5.52 5.80
CA ILE A 51 4.96 5.00 4.75
C ILE A 51 6.12 5.98 4.60
#